data_AF-A0A3S3RM97-F1
#
_entry.id   AF-A0A3S3RM97-F1
#
_cell.length_a   1.000
_cell.length_b   1.000
_cell.length_c   1.000
_cell.angle_alpha   90.00
_cell.angle_beta   90.00
_cell.angle_gamma   90.00
#
_symmetry.space_group_name_H-M   'P 1'
#
loop_
_entity.id
_entity.type
_entity.pdbx_description
1 polymer ?
#
loop_
_entity_poly.entity_id
_entity_poly.type
_entity_poly.pdbx_seq_one_letter_code
_entity_poly.pdbx_strand_id
1 'polypeptide(L)'
;MGASRGNRDFLGLVSFGTFLVAVGSLFPFIPNLVDRLREFITDFELLEISQGIYLPVVRGPHPEVYSFLLWLGIAMAVTNAIILVARFTIRDSVRRRADTLSGIIFWTGIAILADQLSRQNLEFQAVYSYLIIIAGISILSSGIGLLLAKRASRSHSG
;
A
#
# COMPACT_ATOMS: atom_id res chain seq x y z
N MET A 1 12.49 2.28 35.01
CA MET A 1 12.72 1.36 33.87
C MET A 1 11.76 1.77 32.75
N GLY A 2 12.18 2.65 31.84
CA GLY A 2 11.26 3.43 30.99
C GLY A 2 11.83 3.77 29.62
N ALA A 3 12.54 2.84 28.98
CA ALA A 3 13.17 3.04 27.67
C ALA A 3 12.66 1.98 26.67
N SER A 4 11.43 2.12 26.21
CA SER A 4 10.95 1.47 24.98
C SER A 4 9.66 2.17 24.58
N ARG A 5 9.75 3.39 24.05
CA ARG A 5 8.63 4.16 23.50
C ARG A 5 9.07 4.92 22.24
N GLY A 6 10.28 5.50 22.26
CA GLY A 6 10.85 6.26 21.14
C GLY A 6 11.24 5.45 19.89
N ASN A 7 11.78 4.23 20.03
CA ASN A 7 12.14 3.41 18.85
C ASN A 7 10.91 2.87 18.07
N ARG A 8 9.70 3.07 18.62
CA ARG A 8 8.44 2.56 18.06
C ARG A 8 7.92 3.42 16.92
N ASP A 9 8.08 4.74 17.06
CA ASP A 9 7.61 5.71 16.08
C ASP A 9 8.68 5.99 15.02
N PHE A 10 9.96 5.77 15.34
CA PHE A 10 11.06 6.06 14.43
C PHE A 10 10.97 5.28 13.11
N LEU A 11 10.75 3.96 13.13
CA LEU A 11 10.63 3.18 11.88
C LEU A 11 9.34 3.51 11.11
N GLY A 12 8.27 3.90 11.81
CA GLY A 12 7.05 4.40 11.16
C GLY A 12 7.29 5.76 10.50
N LEU A 13 8.00 6.65 11.19
CA LEU A 13 8.42 7.95 10.70
C LEU A 13 9.38 7.83 9.52
N VAL A 14 10.28 6.84 9.54
CA VAL A 14 11.14 6.49 8.40
C VAL A 14 10.29 6.06 7.21
N SER A 15 9.31 5.17 7.40
CA SER A 15 8.41 4.76 6.30
C SER A 15 7.62 5.94 5.74
N PHE A 16 7.11 6.82 6.60
CA PHE A 16 6.41 8.04 6.19
C PHE A 16 7.34 9.05 5.50
N GLY A 17 8.55 9.25 6.00
CA GLY A 17 9.56 10.10 5.38
C GLY A 17 9.98 9.56 4.01
N THR A 18 10.19 8.25 3.89
CA THR A 18 10.47 7.61 2.61
C THR A 18 9.30 7.74 1.65
N PHE A 19 8.06 7.67 2.12
CA PHE A 19 6.89 7.96 1.29
C PHE A 19 6.95 9.38 0.72
N LEU A 20 7.23 10.38 1.55
CA LEU A 20 7.36 11.77 1.09
C LEU A 20 8.52 11.95 0.11
N VAL A 21 9.66 11.33 0.38
CA VAL A 21 10.82 11.34 -0.53
C VAL A 21 10.50 10.66 -1.85
N ALA A 22 9.79 9.52 -1.84
CA ALA A 22 9.36 8.82 -3.04
C ALA A 22 8.39 9.66 -3.88
N VAL A 23 7.40 10.29 -3.24
CA VAL A 23 6.47 11.22 -3.92
C VAL A 23 7.25 12.40 -4.52
N GLY A 24 8.12 13.02 -3.74
CA GLY A 24 8.91 14.17 -4.18
C GLY A 24 9.94 13.83 -5.26
N SER A 25 10.53 12.63 -5.22
CA SER A 25 11.52 12.19 -6.21
C SER A 25 10.89 11.77 -7.52
N LEU A 26 9.64 11.28 -7.50
CA LEU A 26 8.90 10.92 -8.71
C LEU A 26 8.29 12.14 -9.42
N PHE A 27 8.08 13.25 -8.71
CA PHE A 27 7.47 14.46 -9.23
C PHE A 27 8.16 15.04 -10.49
N PRO A 28 9.51 15.11 -10.60
CA PRO A 28 10.18 15.65 -11.78
C PRO A 28 10.13 14.73 -13.01
N PHE A 29 9.87 13.43 -12.82
CA PHE A 29 9.83 12.46 -13.92
C PHE A 29 8.50 12.46 -14.67
N ILE A 30 7.46 13.09 -14.11
CA ILE A 30 6.14 13.15 -14.73
C ILE A 30 5.79 14.62 -14.98
N PRO A 31 5.92 15.09 -16.22
CA PRO A 31 5.64 16.49 -16.54
C PRO A 31 4.16 16.80 -16.25
N ASN A 32 3.91 17.97 -15.66
CA ASN A 32 2.57 18.46 -15.34
C ASN A 32 1.74 17.49 -14.50
N LEU A 33 2.37 16.73 -13.59
CA LEU A 33 1.67 15.77 -12.72
C LEU A 33 0.49 16.39 -11.96
N VAL A 34 0.61 17.66 -11.53
CA VAL A 34 -0.47 18.37 -10.83
C VAL A 34 -1.69 18.56 -11.73
N ASP A 35 -1.47 18.93 -12.99
CA ASP A 35 -2.55 19.11 -13.95
C ASP A 35 -3.19 17.76 -14.30
N ARG A 36 -2.37 16.71 -14.48
CA ARG A 36 -2.86 15.34 -14.70
C ARG A 36 -3.68 14.81 -13.53
N LEU A 37 -3.23 15.06 -12.30
CA LEU A 37 -3.99 14.69 -11.10
C LEU A 37 -5.28 15.48 -10.98
N ARG A 38 -5.27 16.77 -11.32
CA ARG A 38 -6.47 17.58 -11.37
C ARG A 38 -7.45 17.04 -12.40
N GLU A 39 -6.99 16.77 -13.63
CA GLU A 39 -7.77 16.18 -14.72
C GLU A 39 -8.42 14.88 -14.24
N PHE A 40 -7.64 13.95 -13.68
CA PHE A 40 -8.12 12.70 -13.11
C PHE A 40 -9.23 12.88 -12.06
N ILE A 41 -9.05 13.82 -11.12
CA ILE A 41 -10.05 14.09 -10.06
C ILE A 41 -11.32 14.74 -10.62
N THR A 42 -11.20 15.54 -11.67
CA THR A 42 -12.36 16.18 -12.31
C THR A 42 -13.08 15.26 -13.31
N ASP A 43 -12.43 14.19 -13.75
CA ASP A 43 -12.94 13.24 -14.74
C ASP A 43 -13.78 12.10 -14.11
N PHE A 44 -14.06 12.20 -12.81
CA PHE A 44 -14.98 11.29 -12.13
C PHE A 44 -16.43 11.61 -12.49
N GLU A 45 -17.10 10.62 -13.05
CA GLU A 45 -18.54 10.63 -13.29
C GLU A 45 -19.23 9.58 -12.41
N LEU A 46 -20.46 9.84 -12.00
CA LEU A 46 -21.25 8.88 -11.24
C LEU A 46 -21.97 7.95 -12.20
N LEU A 47 -21.57 6.68 -12.22
CA LEU A 47 -22.23 5.63 -12.99
C LEU A 47 -23.20 4.85 -12.10
N GLU A 48 -24.44 4.71 -12.54
CA GLU A 48 -25.43 3.87 -11.88
C GLU A 48 -25.11 2.39 -12.16
N ILE A 49 -24.76 1.64 -11.12
CA ILE A 49 -24.41 0.22 -11.23
C ILE A 49 -25.54 -0.71 -10.81
N SER A 50 -26.51 -0.19 -10.05
CA SER A 50 -27.72 -0.88 -9.60
C SER A 50 -28.74 0.16 -9.15
N GLN A 51 -30.02 -0.21 -9.00
CA GLN A 51 -31.13 0.69 -8.68
C GLN A 51 -30.80 1.61 -7.49
N GLY A 52 -30.45 2.87 -7.77
CA GLY A 52 -30.08 3.87 -6.77
C GLY A 52 -28.66 3.75 -6.16
N ILE A 53 -27.80 2.87 -6.69
CA ILE A 53 -26.39 2.74 -6.30
C ILE A 53 -25.51 3.33 -7.39
N TYR A 54 -24.83 4.42 -7.05
CA TYR A 54 -23.90 5.12 -7.94
C TYR A 54 -22.47 4.89 -7.48
N LEU A 55 -21.59 4.55 -8.41
CA LEU A 55 -20.15 4.50 -8.16
C LEU A 55 -19.42 5.56 -8.99
N PRO A 56 -18.45 6.27 -8.41
CA PRO A 56 -17.59 7.14 -9.19
C PRO A 56 -16.70 6.29 -10.10
N VAL A 57 -16.74 6.58 -11.39
CA VAL A 57 -15.88 5.99 -12.41
C VAL A 57 -15.14 7.09 -13.14
N VAL A 58 -13.94 6.80 -13.60
CA VAL A 58 -13.16 7.75 -14.39
C VAL A 58 -13.53 7.56 -15.85
N ARG A 59 -13.86 8.65 -16.54
CA ARG A 59 -14.36 8.61 -17.91
C ARG A 59 -13.29 8.24 -18.94
N GLY A 60 -12.07 8.74 -18.75
CA GLY A 60 -10.93 8.51 -19.64
C GLY A 60 -9.78 7.71 -19.00
N PRO A 61 -8.87 7.15 -19.82
CA PRO A 61 -7.63 6.57 -19.31
C PRO A 61 -6.66 7.69 -18.89
N HIS A 62 -6.11 7.58 -17.67
CA HIS A 62 -5.06 8.47 -17.14
C HIS A 62 -3.76 7.69 -16.87
N PRO A 63 -3.11 7.15 -17.91
CA PRO A 63 -2.00 6.22 -17.77
C PRO A 63 -0.79 6.83 -17.03
N GLU A 64 -0.58 8.14 -17.11
CA GLU A 64 0.48 8.83 -16.39
C GLU A 64 0.24 8.84 -14.87
N VAL A 65 -1.01 9.01 -14.43
CA VAL A 65 -1.40 8.95 -13.01
C VAL A 65 -1.26 7.53 -12.49
N TYR A 66 -1.61 6.53 -13.29
CA TYR A 66 -1.42 5.12 -12.92
C TYR A 66 0.06 4.73 -12.91
N SER A 67 0.86 5.21 -13.86
CA SER A 67 2.31 5.02 -13.87
C SER A 67 2.98 5.64 -12.65
N PHE A 68 2.55 6.83 -12.22
CA PHE A 68 2.99 7.43 -10.97
C PHE A 68 2.69 6.51 -9.77
N LEU A 69 1.46 6.02 -9.68
CA LEU A 69 1.01 5.16 -8.59
C LEU A 69 1.75 3.81 -8.58
N LEU A 70 2.06 3.26 -9.75
CA LEU A 70 2.88 2.07 -9.93
C LEU A 70 4.27 2.27 -9.30
N TRP A 71 4.98 3.33 -9.71
CA TRP A 71 6.33 3.60 -9.19
C TRP A 71 6.33 3.90 -7.70
N LEU A 72 5.31 4.62 -7.21
CA LEU A 72 5.12 4.87 -5.78
C LEU A 72 4.90 3.57 -5.01
N GLY A 73 4.05 2.67 -5.52
CA GLY A 73 3.80 1.37 -4.93
C GLY A 73 5.05 0.50 -4.86
N ILE A 74 5.84 0.44 -5.93
CA ILE A 74 7.12 -0.28 -5.95
C ILE A 74 8.08 0.29 -4.90
N ALA A 75 8.26 1.62 -4.87
CA ALA A 75 9.15 2.28 -3.93
C ALA A 75 8.77 1.97 -2.47
N MET A 76 7.48 1.99 -2.16
CA MET A 76 6.97 1.68 -0.83
C MET A 76 7.07 0.19 -0.48
N ALA A 77 6.84 -0.71 -1.43
CA ALA A 77 7.03 -2.14 -1.22
C ALA A 77 8.51 -2.47 -0.90
N VAL A 78 9.44 -1.91 -1.67
CA VAL A 78 10.89 -2.06 -1.44
C VAL A 78 11.29 -1.48 -0.08
N THR A 79 10.79 -0.30 0.27
CA THR A 79 11.04 0.33 1.57
C THR A 79 10.58 -0.55 2.72
N ASN A 80 9.36 -1.10 2.64
CA ASN A 80 8.86 -2.01 3.65
C ASN A 80 9.67 -3.32 3.72
N ALA A 81 10.18 -3.82 2.58
CA ALA A 81 11.09 -4.97 2.57
C ALA A 81 12.40 -4.67 3.31
N ILE A 82 13.01 -3.50 3.08
CA ILE A 82 14.22 -3.07 3.81
C ILE A 82 13.94 -2.94 5.30
N ILE A 83 12.82 -2.31 5.68
CA ILE A 83 12.40 -2.18 7.09
C ILE A 83 12.17 -3.57 7.72
N LEU A 84 11.59 -4.50 6.98
CA LEU A 84 11.35 -5.86 7.46
C LEU A 84 12.69 -6.56 7.78
N VAL A 85 13.67 -6.47 6.88
CA VAL A 85 15.03 -7.00 7.10
C VAL A 85 15.65 -6.37 8.36
N ALA A 86 15.57 -5.04 8.50
CA ALA A 86 16.06 -4.35 9.70
C ALA A 86 15.37 -4.82 10.99
N ARG A 87 14.05 -5.06 10.95
CA ARG A 87 13.27 -5.59 12.08
C ARG A 87 13.68 -7.02 12.45
N PHE A 88 14.09 -7.84 11.49
CA PHE A 88 14.67 -9.16 11.78
C PHE A 88 16.01 -9.04 12.50
N THR A 89 16.89 -8.14 12.04
CA THR A 89 18.21 -7.91 12.66
C THR A 89 18.11 -7.44 14.12
N ILE A 90 17.15 -6.54 14.42
CA ILE A 90 16.93 -5.99 15.77
C ILE A 90 16.07 -6.92 16.64
N ARG A 91 15.67 -8.10 16.12
CA ARG A 91 14.77 -9.06 16.79
C ARG A 91 13.46 -8.42 17.27
N ASP A 92 12.89 -7.52 16.46
CA ASP A 92 11.64 -6.84 16.80
C ASP A 92 10.47 -7.83 16.92
N SER A 93 9.39 -7.43 17.60
CA SER A 93 8.23 -8.28 17.88
C SER A 93 7.59 -8.87 16.61
N VAL A 94 7.08 -10.10 16.70
CA VAL A 94 6.49 -10.78 15.55
C VAL A 94 5.29 -10.02 14.98
N ARG A 95 4.49 -9.38 15.84
CA ARG A 95 3.39 -8.48 15.43
C ARG A 95 3.88 -7.44 14.42
N ARG A 96 4.98 -6.78 14.71
CA ARG A 96 5.53 -5.71 13.87
C ARG A 96 6.11 -6.22 12.56
N ARG A 97 6.72 -7.39 12.56
CA ARG A 97 7.16 -8.03 11.31
C ARG A 97 5.94 -8.34 10.43
N ALA A 98 4.86 -8.83 11.03
CA ALA A 98 3.61 -9.11 10.34
C ALA A 98 2.90 -7.83 9.82
N ASP A 99 3.00 -6.72 10.55
CA ASP A 99 2.50 -5.41 10.08
C ASP A 99 3.30 -4.90 8.88
N THR A 100 4.63 -5.02 8.90
CA THR A 100 5.47 -4.61 7.76
C THR A 100 5.25 -5.51 6.55
N LEU A 101 5.10 -6.82 6.76
CA LEU A 101 4.79 -7.76 5.69
C LEU A 101 3.46 -7.43 4.99
N SER A 102 2.44 -7.08 5.78
CA SER A 102 1.16 -6.58 5.25
C SER A 102 1.34 -5.31 4.43
N GLY A 103 2.18 -4.38 4.87
CA GLY A 103 2.56 -3.20 4.09
C GLY A 103 3.19 -3.56 2.74
N ILE A 104 4.10 -4.55 2.69
CA ILE A 104 4.70 -5.03 1.43
C ILE A 104 3.61 -5.56 0.49
N ILE A 105 2.73 -6.43 1.00
CA ILE A 105 1.64 -7.04 0.22
C ILE A 105 0.71 -5.96 -0.32
N PHE A 106 0.32 -5.02 0.53
CA PHE A 106 -0.56 -3.90 0.17
C PHE A 106 0.04 -3.07 -0.96
N TRP A 107 1.26 -2.55 -0.78
CA TRP A 107 1.90 -1.68 -1.77
C TRP A 107 2.23 -2.41 -3.07
N THR A 108 2.57 -3.70 -3.00
CA THR A 108 2.74 -4.54 -4.19
C THR A 108 1.42 -4.73 -4.93
N GLY A 109 0.32 -4.97 -4.21
CA GLY A 109 -1.02 -5.06 -4.80
C GLY A 109 -1.43 -3.77 -5.50
N ILE A 110 -1.18 -2.61 -4.88
CA ILE A 110 -1.41 -1.30 -5.50
C ILE A 110 -0.57 -1.13 -6.77
N ALA A 111 0.71 -1.50 -6.74
CA ALA A 111 1.58 -1.44 -7.91
C ALA A 111 1.05 -2.30 -9.08
N ILE A 112 0.67 -3.56 -8.81
CA ILE A 112 0.11 -4.45 -9.83
C ILE A 112 -1.19 -3.86 -10.41
N LEU A 113 -2.07 -3.35 -9.55
CA LEU A 113 -3.34 -2.76 -9.98
C LEU A 113 -3.11 -1.52 -10.87
N ALA A 114 -2.16 -0.68 -10.48
CA ALA A 114 -1.77 0.50 -11.25
C ALA A 114 -1.13 0.15 -12.60
N ASP A 115 -0.32 -0.91 -12.70
CA ASP A 115 0.20 -1.42 -13.98
C ASP A 115 -0.92 -1.89 -14.90
N GLN A 116 -1.90 -2.64 -14.38
CA GLN A 116 -3.04 -3.10 -15.19
C GLN A 116 -3.90 -1.94 -15.70
N LEU A 117 -4.14 -0.92 -14.87
CA LEU A 117 -4.84 0.30 -15.26
C LEU A 117 -4.05 1.10 -16.30
N SER A 118 -2.73 1.23 -16.13
CA SER A 118 -1.87 1.92 -17.09
C SER A 118 -1.85 1.24 -18.47
N ARG A 119 -2.00 -0.08 -18.50
CA ARG A 119 -2.10 -0.87 -19.75
C ARG A 119 -3.51 -0.99 -20.29
N GLN A 120 -4.51 -0.40 -19.61
CA GLN A 120 -5.92 -0.47 -19.99
C GLN A 120 -6.47 -1.91 -20.05
N ASN A 121 -5.85 -2.83 -19.30
CA ASN A 121 -6.30 -4.23 -19.19
C ASN A 121 -7.44 -4.41 -18.20
N LEU A 122 -7.70 -3.38 -17.39
CA LEU A 122 -8.61 -3.42 -16.26
C LEU A 122 -9.45 -2.16 -16.26
N GLU A 123 -10.77 -2.34 -16.20
CA GLU A 123 -11.70 -1.22 -16.09
C GLU A 123 -11.63 -0.60 -14.69
N PHE A 124 -11.74 0.72 -14.61
CA PHE A 124 -11.63 1.44 -13.35
C PHE A 124 -12.66 0.96 -12.29
N GLN A 125 -13.84 0.51 -12.70
CA GLN A 125 -14.83 -0.04 -11.76
C GLN A 125 -14.32 -1.31 -11.04
N ALA A 126 -13.52 -2.14 -11.71
CA ALA A 126 -12.97 -3.35 -11.10
C ALA A 126 -11.96 -3.03 -9.97
N VAL A 127 -11.37 -1.84 -9.99
CA VAL A 127 -10.40 -1.35 -8.99
C VAL A 127 -10.96 -1.47 -7.58
N TYR A 128 -12.23 -1.14 -7.36
CA TYR A 128 -12.86 -1.23 -6.04
C TYR A 128 -12.80 -2.66 -5.48
N SER A 129 -13.14 -3.65 -6.31
CA SER A 129 -13.08 -5.07 -5.93
C SER A 129 -11.65 -5.51 -5.62
N TYR A 130 -10.69 -5.15 -6.47
CA TYR A 130 -9.28 -5.48 -6.25
C TYR A 130 -8.72 -4.82 -4.99
N LEU A 131 -9.07 -3.57 -4.71
CA LEU A 131 -8.67 -2.88 -3.49
C LEU A 131 -9.19 -3.59 -2.24
N ILE A 132 -10.45 -4.05 -2.23
CA ILE A 132 -11.01 -4.82 -1.12
C ILE A 132 -10.25 -6.15 -0.95
N ILE A 133 -9.97 -6.86 -2.04
CA ILE A 133 -9.21 -8.11 -2.01
C ILE A 133 -7.80 -7.88 -1.45
N ILE A 134 -7.08 -6.88 -1.95
CA ILE A 134 -5.71 -6.53 -1.49
C ILE A 134 -5.74 -6.17 -0.01
N ALA A 135 -6.70 -5.35 0.43
CA ALA A 135 -6.85 -4.98 1.82
C ALA A 135 -7.14 -6.21 2.71
N GLY A 136 -8.03 -7.09 2.25
CA GLY A 136 -8.34 -8.35 2.94
C GLY A 136 -7.12 -9.24 3.11
N ILE A 137 -6.37 -9.50 2.03
CA ILE A 137 -5.14 -10.31 2.07
C ILE A 137 -4.10 -9.67 3.00
N SER A 138 -3.96 -8.34 2.94
CA SER A 138 -3.04 -7.59 3.78
C SER A 138 -3.38 -7.76 5.26
N ILE A 139 -4.64 -7.62 5.65
CA ILE A 139 -5.09 -7.81 7.05
C ILE A 139 -4.89 -9.27 7.50
N LEU A 140 -5.26 -10.24 6.65
CA LEU A 140 -5.11 -11.66 6.95
C LEU A 140 -3.64 -12.04 7.18
N SER A 141 -2.71 -11.49 6.40
CA SER A 141 -1.28 -11.75 6.56
C SER A 141 -0.77 -11.32 7.94
N SER A 142 -1.19 -10.15 8.44
CA SER A 142 -0.85 -9.68 9.79
C SER A 142 -1.49 -10.55 10.88
N GLY A 143 -2.74 -10.95 10.69
CA GLY A 143 -3.49 -11.80 11.62
C GLY A 143 -2.86 -13.18 11.80
N ILE A 144 -2.50 -13.85 10.70
CA ILE A 144 -1.88 -15.17 10.72
C ILE A 144 -0.50 -15.11 11.39
N GLY A 145 0.32 -14.11 11.05
CA GLY A 145 1.63 -13.93 11.67
C GLY A 145 1.55 -13.79 13.19
N LEU A 146 0.54 -13.08 13.69
CA LEU A 146 0.33 -12.91 15.13
C LEU A 146 -0.12 -14.20 15.82
N LEU A 147 -1.01 -14.98 15.18
CA LEU A 147 -1.52 -16.24 15.72
C LEU A 147 -0.42 -17.30 15.82
N LEU A 148 0.41 -17.43 14.79
CA LEU A 148 1.55 -18.36 14.80
C LEU A 148 2.56 -18.00 15.90
N ALA A 149 2.85 -16.71 16.07
CA ALA A 149 3.73 -16.23 17.14
C ALA A 149 3.21 -16.57 18.54
N LYS A 150 1.91 -16.37 18.76
CA LYS A 150 1.26 -16.65 20.05
C LYS A 150 1.21 -18.15 20.36
N ARG A 151 1.11 -19.00 19.33
CA ARG A 151 1.14 -20.46 19.50
C ARG A 151 2.55 -20.96 19.85
N ALA A 152 3.58 -20.42 19.21
CA ALA A 152 4.97 -20.77 19.48
C ALA A 152 5.42 -20.42 20.91
N SER A 153 4.94 -19.30 21.48
CA SER A 153 5.30 -18.93 22.87
C SER A 153 4.65 -19.82 23.93
N ARG A 154 3.42 -20.31 23.70
CA ARG A 154 2.74 -21.22 24.64
C ARG A 154 3.37 -22.61 24.70
N SER A 155 4.01 -23.06 23.62
CA SER A 155 4.65 -24.39 23.57
C SER A 155 5.95 -24.49 24.36
N HIS A 156 6.58 -23.37 24.73
CA HIS A 156 7.83 -23.34 25.52
C HIS A 156 7.59 -23.13 27.02
N SER A 157 6.34 -23.08 27.48
CA SER A 157 5.96 -22.79 28.87
C SER A 157 5.32 -24.00 29.60
N GLY A 158 5.39 -25.19 29.01
CA GLY A 158 4.80 -26.43 29.53
C GLY A 158 5.84 -27.52 29.72
#